data_AF-A0A7C4U906-F1
#
_entry.id   AF-A0A7C4U906-F1
#
_cell.length_a   1.000
_cell.length_b   1.000
_cell.length_c   1.000
_cell.angle_alpha   90.00
_cell.angle_beta   90.00
_cell.angle_gamma   90.00
#
_symmetry.space_group_name_H-M   'P 1'
#
loop_
_entity.id
_entity.type
_entity.pdbx_description
1 polymer ?
#
loop_
_entity_poly.entity_id
_entity_poly.type
_entity_poly.pdbx_seq_one_letter_code
_entity_poly.pdbx_strand_id
1 'polypeptide(L)'
;MNLELNDSMTFPAMLKTLQEKLPNYKIELKKNPDTKFEYIQVYKSAYVGTWIRVFPKKNRVMLIKTIPSTLARAFFGGLIAIIVASSGQDNLRKEVGEVLKSAFGTKEQD
;
A
#
# COMPACT_ATOMS: atom_id res chain seq x y z
N MET A 1 0.08 -5.96 7.20
CA MET A 1 -1.10 -5.39 7.83
C MET A 1 -2.26 -5.76 6.94
N ASN A 2 -3.27 -6.42 7.51
CA ASN A 2 -4.52 -6.67 6.83
C ASN A 2 -5.59 -5.80 7.50
N LEU A 3 -6.52 -5.29 6.72
CA LEU A 3 -7.71 -4.59 7.18
C LEU A 3 -8.92 -5.40 6.75
N GLU A 4 -9.99 -5.35 7.52
CA GLU A 4 -11.27 -5.93 7.11
C GLU A 4 -11.76 -5.25 5.83
N LEU A 5 -12.19 -6.04 4.85
CA LEU A 5 -12.86 -5.48 3.69
C LEU A 5 -14.30 -5.14 4.06
N ASN A 6 -14.75 -3.96 3.62
CA ASN A 6 -16.14 -3.57 3.67
C ASN A 6 -16.62 -3.17 2.28
N ASP A 7 -17.94 -3.06 2.10
CA ASP A 7 -18.55 -2.80 0.80
C ASP A 7 -18.20 -1.41 0.22
N SER A 8 -17.83 -0.47 1.09
CA SER A 8 -17.42 0.88 0.69
C SER A 8 -15.98 0.96 0.15
N MET A 9 -15.14 -0.03 0.44
CA MET A 9 -13.73 -0.08 0.05
C MET A 9 -13.52 -0.61 -1.36
N THR A 10 -13.98 0.17 -2.34
CA THR A 10 -13.69 -0.06 -3.76
C THR A 10 -12.35 0.58 -4.17
N PHE A 11 -11.71 0.07 -5.24
CA PHE A 11 -10.47 0.67 -5.74
C PHE A 11 -10.60 2.17 -6.06
N PRO A 12 -11.65 2.65 -6.77
CA PRO A 12 -11.82 4.08 -7.04
C PRO A 12 -12.01 4.91 -5.76
N ALA A 13 -12.80 4.42 -4.81
CA ALA A 13 -13.04 5.14 -3.55
C ALA A 13 -11.75 5.25 -2.73
N MET A 14 -11.04 4.13 -2.54
CA MET A 14 -9.76 4.13 -1.83
C MET A 14 -8.72 5.00 -2.53
N LEU A 15 -8.63 4.95 -3.86
CA LEU A 15 -7.71 5.78 -4.63
C LEU A 15 -7.95 7.27 -4.37
N LYS A 16 -9.21 7.71 -4.49
CA LYS A 16 -9.61 9.09 -4.26
C LYS A 16 -9.30 9.54 -2.83
N THR A 17 -9.72 8.77 -1.83
CA THR A 17 -9.46 9.08 -0.42
C THR A 17 -7.98 9.20 -0.12
N LEU A 18 -7.15 8.28 -0.65
CA LEU A 18 -5.71 8.32 -0.43
C LEU A 18 -5.09 9.54 -1.11
N GLN A 19 -5.51 9.89 -2.33
CA GLN A 19 -5.00 11.09 -3.03
C GLN A 19 -5.37 12.39 -2.30
N GLU A 20 -6.58 12.47 -1.74
CA GLU A 20 -7.04 13.63 -0.97
C GLU A 20 -6.30 13.77 0.37
N LYS A 21 -6.06 12.65 1.07
CA LYS A 21 -5.46 12.65 2.42
C LYS A 21 -3.94 12.62 2.40
N LEU A 22 -3.33 12.15 1.32
CA LEU A 22 -1.88 12.01 1.15
C LEU A 22 -1.42 12.71 -0.15
N PRO A 23 -1.64 14.03 -0.30
CA PRO A 23 -1.39 14.74 -1.57
C PRO A 23 0.09 14.78 -1.97
N ASN A 24 1.00 14.62 -1.00
CA ASN A 24 2.45 14.60 -1.25
C ASN A 24 2.97 13.23 -1.69
N TYR A 25 2.10 12.23 -1.82
CA TYR A 25 2.45 10.87 -2.19
C TYR A 25 2.00 10.60 -3.61
N LYS A 26 2.77 9.80 -4.33
CA LYS A 26 2.35 9.36 -5.65
C LYS A 26 1.55 8.08 -5.49
N ILE A 27 0.30 8.12 -5.95
CA ILE A 27 -0.70 7.07 -5.74
C ILE A 27 -1.31 6.72 -7.09
N GLU A 28 -1.13 5.47 -7.50
CA GLU A 28 -1.54 4.97 -8.81
C GLU A 28 -2.30 3.66 -8.67
N LEU A 29 -3.42 3.51 -9.38
CA LEU A 29 -4.04 2.20 -9.59
C LEU A 29 -3.26 1.48 -10.69
N LYS A 30 -2.78 0.27 -10.38
CA LYS A 30 -1.98 -0.55 -11.28
C LYS A 30 -2.64 -1.90 -11.47
N LYS A 31 -2.52 -2.41 -12.69
CA LYS A 31 -2.97 -3.75 -13.07
C LYS A 31 -1.77 -4.54 -13.52
N ASN A 32 -1.56 -5.71 -12.94
CA ASN A 32 -0.52 -6.60 -13.40
C ASN A 32 -0.97 -7.24 -14.73
N PRO A 33 -0.24 -7.04 -15.84
CA PRO A 33 -0.64 -7.53 -17.16
C PRO A 33 -0.73 -9.06 -17.21
N ASP A 34 0.13 -9.77 -16.48
CA ASP A 34 0.21 -11.24 -16.55
C ASP A 34 -0.82 -11.94 -15.67
N THR A 35 -1.10 -11.35 -14.50
CA THR A 35 -1.93 -12.00 -13.47
C THR A 35 -3.31 -11.36 -13.31
N LYS A 36 -3.61 -10.32 -14.10
CA LYS A 36 -4.88 -9.55 -14.12
C LYS A 36 -5.29 -8.96 -12.76
N PHE A 37 -4.43 -9.02 -11.74
CA PHE A 37 -4.72 -8.45 -10.43
C PHE A 37 -4.53 -6.94 -10.43
N GLU A 38 -5.50 -6.24 -9.83
CA GLU A 38 -5.46 -4.81 -9.58
C GLU A 38 -4.96 -4.53 -8.15
N TYR A 39 -4.17 -3.47 -8.02
CA TYR A 39 -3.65 -3.01 -6.74
C TYR A 39 -3.41 -1.51 -6.79
N ILE A 40 -3.57 -0.83 -5.67
CA ILE A 40 -3.16 0.57 -5.54
C ILE A 40 -1.72 0.59 -5.07
N GLN A 41 -0.87 1.35 -5.75
CA GLN A 41 0.50 1.57 -5.36
C GLN A 41 0.63 2.98 -4.76
N VAL A 42 1.04 3.05 -3.49
CA VAL A 42 1.34 4.30 -2.78
C VAL A 42 2.84 4.38 -2.58
N TYR A 43 3.48 5.47 -3.00
CA TYR A 43 4.92 5.67 -2.77
C TYR A 43 5.24 7.08 -2.30
N LYS A 44 6.07 7.11 -1.24
CA LYS A 44 6.65 8.31 -0.65
C LYS A 44 7.97 8.68 -1.32
N SER A 45 8.72 7.67 -1.77
CA SER A 45 10.02 7.84 -2.42
C SER A 45 10.35 6.62 -3.30
N ALA A 46 11.50 6.64 -3.97
CA ALA A 46 12.01 5.49 -4.74
C ALA A 46 12.23 4.23 -3.89
N TYR A 47 12.37 4.38 -2.56
CA TYR A 47 12.73 3.31 -1.62
C TYR A 47 11.57 2.89 -0.70
N VAL A 48 10.58 3.78 -0.51
CA VAL A 48 9.50 3.59 0.46
C VAL A 48 8.15 3.61 -0.24
N GLY A 49 7.51 2.44 -0.31
CA GLY A 49 6.18 2.28 -0.86
C GLY A 49 5.36 1.21 -0.14
N THR A 50 4.06 1.21 -0.45
CA THR A 50 3.10 0.19 0.00
C THR A 50 2.15 -0.14 -1.15
N TRP A 51 1.85 -1.43 -1.32
CA TRP A 51 0.78 -1.90 -2.19
C TRP A 51 -0.47 -2.20 -1.37
N ILE A 52 -1.61 -1.80 -1.88
CA ILE A 52 -2.92 -2.07 -1.30
C ILE A 52 -3.63 -3.03 -2.25
N ARG A 53 -3.92 -4.23 -1.75
CA ARG A 53 -4.56 -5.29 -2.53
C ARG A 53 -5.84 -5.75 -1.84
N VAL A 54 -6.91 -5.81 -2.62
CA VAL A 54 -8.21 -6.30 -2.15
C VAL A 54 -8.31 -7.81 -2.40
N PHE A 55 -8.73 -8.56 -1.38
CA PHE A 55 -9.01 -9.99 -1.45
C PHE A 55 -10.47 -10.25 -1.05
N PRO A 56 -11.43 -10.14 -1.99
CA PRO A 56 -12.85 -10.28 -1.68
C PRO A 56 -13.19 -11.64 -1.07
N LYS A 57 -12.63 -12.73 -1.63
CA LYS A 57 -12.83 -14.10 -1.13
C LYS A 57 -12.32 -14.34 0.30
N LYS A 58 -11.48 -13.44 0.83
CA LYS A 58 -10.93 -13.51 2.19
C LYS A 58 -11.42 -12.36 3.07
N ASN A 59 -12.41 -11.60 2.59
CA ASN A 59 -12.95 -10.39 3.20
C ASN A 59 -11.88 -9.44 3.79
N ARG A 60 -10.80 -9.20 3.05
CA ARG A 60 -9.68 -8.40 3.56
C ARG A 60 -9.00 -7.52 2.52
N VAL A 61 -8.43 -6.42 2.99
CA VAL A 61 -7.52 -5.54 2.25
C VAL A 61 -6.13 -5.69 2.86
N MET A 62 -5.14 -5.99 2.03
CA MET A 62 -3.77 -6.23 2.48
C MET A 62 -2.88 -5.06 2.08
N LEU A 63 -2.16 -4.52 3.06
CA LEU A 63 -1.13 -3.52 2.87
C LEU A 63 0.25 -4.19 2.93
N ILE A 64 0.94 -4.19 1.80
CA ILE A 64 2.19 -4.92 1.56
C ILE A 64 3.31 -3.90 1.38
N LYS A 65 4.40 -4.04 2.15
CA LYS A 65 5.60 -3.21 1.99
C LYS A 65 6.22 -3.44 0.61
N THR A 66 6.72 -2.39 -0.01
CA THR A 66 7.42 -2.51 -1.29
C THR A 66 8.50 -1.45 -1.46
N ILE A 67 9.54 -1.79 -2.21
CA ILE A 67 10.53 -0.84 -2.73
C ILE A 67 10.06 -0.46 -4.15
N PRO A 68 9.63 0.77 -4.41
CA PRO A 68 9.05 1.13 -5.72
C PRO A 68 10.03 1.02 -6.90
N SER A 69 11.28 1.46 -6.74
CA SER A 69 12.26 1.50 -7.83
C SER A 69 12.95 0.15 -8.06
N THR A 70 13.04 -0.29 -9.31
CA THR A 70 13.79 -1.50 -9.73
C THR A 70 15.28 -1.36 -9.52
N LEU A 71 15.84 -0.17 -9.81
CA LEU A 71 17.24 0.13 -9.53
C LEU A 71 17.52 0.13 -8.02
N ALA A 72 16.60 0.67 -7.23
CA ALA A 72 16.68 0.57 -5.77
C ALA A 72 16.63 -0.88 -5.28
N ARG A 73 15.74 -1.72 -5.84
CA ARG A 73 15.71 -3.15 -5.51
C ARG A 73 17.04 -3.85 -5.80
N ALA A 74 17.70 -3.50 -6.91
CA ALA A 74 19.00 -4.05 -7.27
C ALA A 74 20.15 -3.54 -6.37
N PHE A 75 20.13 -2.24 -6.02
CA PHE A 75 21.15 -1.62 -5.16
C PHE A 75 21.05 -2.07 -3.70
N PHE A 76 19.85 -2.41 -3.23
CA PHE A 76 19.56 -2.83 -1.85
C PHE A 76 19.85 -4.32 -1.59
N GLY A 77 20.66 -4.98 -2.43
CA GLY A 77 21.23 -6.30 -2.14
C GLY A 77 22.16 -6.33 -0.90
N GLY A 78 22.52 -5.17 -0.34
CA GLY A 78 23.24 -5.03 0.93
C GLY A 78 22.31 -4.88 2.14
N LEU A 79 22.45 -5.79 3.12
CA LEU A 79 21.65 -5.93 4.36
C LEU A 79 21.27 -4.64 5.11
N ILE A 80 22.12 -3.61 5.12
CA ILE A 80 21.92 -2.38 5.92
C ILE A 80 20.82 -1.48 5.32
N ALA A 81 20.73 -1.42 4.00
CA ALA A 81 19.76 -0.58 3.31
C ALA A 81 18.32 -1.14 3.47
N ILE A 82 18.19 -2.46 3.61
CA ILE A 82 16.94 -3.19 3.86
C ILE A 82 16.31 -2.75 5.21
N ILE A 83 17.12 -2.50 6.24
CA ILE A 83 16.64 -2.17 7.59
C ILE A 83 16.02 -0.75 7.63
N VAL A 84 16.72 0.24 7.06
CA VAL A 84 16.24 1.63 7.03
C VAL A 84 14.99 1.76 6.13
N ALA A 85 14.98 1.08 4.98
CA ALA A 85 13.81 1.02 4.12
C ALA A 85 12.63 0.31 4.81
N SER A 86 12.88 -0.75 5.58
CA SER A 86 11.82 -1.48 6.29
C SER A 86 11.08 -0.63 7.32
N SER A 87 11.80 0.21 8.07
CA SER A 87 11.21 1.12 9.06
C SER A 87 10.35 2.20 8.40
N GLY A 88 10.85 2.81 7.32
CA GLY A 88 10.09 3.78 6.53
C GLY A 88 8.84 3.16 5.88
N GLN A 89 8.95 1.91 5.41
CA GLN A 89 7.83 1.16 4.84
C GLN A 89 6.80 0.75 5.90
N ASP A 90 7.22 0.42 7.12
CA ASP A 90 6.28 0.18 8.23
C ASP A 90 5.49 1.42 8.59
N ASN A 91 6.17 2.58 8.69
CA ASN A 91 5.51 3.84 8.98
C ASN A 91 4.53 4.22 7.88
N LEU A 92 4.92 4.11 6.60
CA LEU A 92 4.01 4.34 5.48
C LEU A 92 2.82 3.37 5.51
N ARG A 93 3.07 2.10 5.79
CA ARG A 93 2.02 1.08 5.86
C ARG A 93 1.01 1.41 6.96
N LYS A 94 1.48 1.84 8.13
CA LYS A 94 0.63 2.30 9.24
C LYS A 94 -0.15 3.56 8.86
N GLU A 95 0.52 4.56 8.30
CA GLU A 95 -0.09 5.83 7.87
C GLU A 95 -1.24 5.60 6.86
N VAL A 96 -0.98 4.81 5.82
CA VAL A 96 -2.02 4.40 4.84
C VAL A 96 -3.13 3.60 5.54
N GLY A 97 -2.77 2.70 6.45
CA GLY A 97 -3.72 1.93 7.24
C GLY A 97 -4.66 2.82 8.07
N GLU A 98 -4.12 3.81 8.78
CA GLU A 98 -4.90 4.77 9.57
C GLU A 98 -5.84 5.62 8.70
N VAL A 99 -5.37 6.07 7.53
CA VAL A 99 -6.22 6.81 6.59
C VAL A 99 -7.41 5.96 6.16
N LEU A 100 -7.17 4.69 5.81
CA LEU A 100 -8.25 3.78 5.39
C LEU A 100 -9.19 3.44 6.55
N LYS A 101 -8.65 3.17 7.75
CA LYS A 101 -9.46 2.93 8.96
C LYS A 101 -10.36 4.13 9.28
N SER A 102 -9.80 5.35 9.24
CA SER A 102 -10.55 6.58 9.52
C SER A 102 -11.59 6.89 8.44
N ALA A 103 -11.28 6.67 7.17
CA ALA A 103 -12.18 7.03 6.08
C ALA A 103 -13.31 6.02 5.85
N PHE A 104 -13.06 4.74 6.09
CA PHE A 104 -13.99 3.66 5.79
C PHE A 104 -14.50 2.92 7.03
N GLY A 105 -14.08 3.31 8.24
CA GLY A 105 -14.51 2.65 9.48
C GLY A 105 -14.07 1.19 9.59
N THR A 106 -13.00 0.79 8.89
CA THR A 106 -12.47 -0.58 8.93
C THR A 106 -11.54 -0.81 10.13
N LYS A 107 -11.24 -2.07 10.45
CA LYS A 107 -10.38 -2.51 11.55
C LYS A 107 -9.22 -3.37 11.03
N GLU A 108 -8.15 -3.44 11.81
CA GLU A 108 -7.06 -4.37 11.52
C GLU A 108 -7.53 -5.81 11.76
N GLN A 109 -7.14 -6.71 10.85
CA GLN A 109 -7.48 -8.12 10.87
C GLN A 109 -6.19 -8.94 10.97
N ASP A 110 -6.16 -9.88 11.90
CA ASP A 110 -5.01 -10.78 12.12
C ASP A 110 -4.81 -11.77 10.96
#